data_AF-A0A2P8HQ64-F1
#
_entry.id   AF-A0A2P8HQ64-F1
#
_cell.length_a   1.000
_cell.length_b   1.000
_cell.length_c   1.000
_cell.angle_alpha   90.00
_cell.angle_beta   90.00
_cell.angle_gamma   90.00
#
_symmetry.space_group_name_H-M   'P 1'
#
loop_
_entity.id
_entity.type
_entity.pdbx_description
1 polymer ?
#
loop_
_entity_poly.entity_id
_entity_poly.type
_entity_poly.pdbx_seq_one_letter_code
_entity_poly.pdbx_strand_id
1 'polypeptide(L)'
;MKKAKIMLTAIIILAVVGGTLAFRIKAPIRYYMEDSSQQCTVPTYLQLTTRACSYPNVFLTRLNTAPSQTRCSQVCVQTIQ
;
A
#
# COMPACT_ATOMS: atom_id res chain seq x y z
N MET A 1 16.39 -45.35 7.22
CA MET A 1 15.51 -44.83 6.14
C MET A 1 14.36 -43.93 6.61
N LYS A 2 13.55 -44.31 7.63
CA LYS A 2 12.34 -43.55 8.01
C LYS A 2 12.60 -42.13 8.57
N LYS A 3 13.70 -41.94 9.33
CA LYS A 3 14.01 -40.66 10.00
C LYS A 3 14.38 -39.52 9.03
N ALA A 4 15.05 -39.84 7.92
CA ALA A 4 15.42 -38.85 6.91
C ALA A 4 14.22 -38.27 6.17
N LYS A 5 13.19 -39.09 5.90
CA LYS A 5 11.96 -38.64 5.23
C LYS A 5 11.17 -37.64 6.08
N ILE A 6 11.14 -37.84 7.40
CA ILE A 6 10.43 -36.98 8.35
C ILE A 6 11.11 -35.60 8.46
N MET A 7 12.44 -35.57 8.43
CA MET A 7 13.20 -34.32 8.48
C MET A 7 13.01 -33.50 7.20
N LEU A 8 12.94 -34.16 6.04
CA LEU A 8 12.72 -33.50 4.75
C LEU A 8 11.35 -32.81 4.69
N THR A 9 10.29 -33.46 5.20
CA THR A 9 8.95 -32.88 5.25
C THR A 9 8.87 -31.66 6.17
N ALA A 10 9.58 -31.66 7.30
CA ALA A 10 9.59 -30.52 8.23
C ALA A 10 10.21 -29.27 7.60
N ILE A 11 11.30 -29.44 6.83
CA ILE A 11 11.99 -28.34 6.14
C ILE A 11 11.09 -27.72 5.07
N ILE A 12 10.35 -28.54 4.32
CA ILE A 12 9.42 -28.07 3.29
C ILE A 12 8.30 -27.24 3.92
N ILE A 13 7.74 -27.69 5.03
CA ILE A 13 6.66 -26.96 5.73
C ILE A 13 7.18 -25.61 6.25
N LEU A 14 8.37 -25.59 6.85
CA LEU A 14 9.02 -24.34 7.30
C LEU A 14 9.32 -23.39 6.15
N ALA A 15 9.75 -23.89 4.99
CA ALA A 15 10.01 -23.08 3.81
C ALA A 15 8.71 -22.46 3.23
N VAL A 16 7.60 -23.21 3.23
CA VAL A 16 6.30 -22.70 2.76
C VAL A 16 5.72 -21.67 3.71
N VAL A 17 5.79 -21.90 5.03
CA VAL A 17 5.31 -20.93 6.03
C VAL A 17 6.20 -19.68 6.06
N GLY A 18 7.52 -19.83 5.97
CA GLY A 18 8.45 -18.70 5.87
C GLY A 18 8.29 -17.90 4.58
N GLY A 19 8.04 -18.58 3.46
CA GLY A 19 7.81 -17.94 2.16
C GLY A 19 6.53 -17.10 2.12
N THR A 20 5.45 -17.55 2.75
CA THR A 20 4.17 -16.82 2.76
C THR A 20 4.21 -15.55 3.62
N LEU A 21 5.00 -15.52 4.69
CA LEU A 21 5.18 -14.33 5.54
C LEU A 21 6.00 -13.21 4.85
N ALA A 22 6.88 -13.56 3.92
CA ALA A 22 7.70 -12.60 3.19
C ALA A 22 6.91 -11.79 2.14
N PHE A 23 5.76 -12.31 1.68
CA PHE A 23 4.85 -11.59 0.77
C PHE A 23 3.87 -10.70 1.55
N ARG A 24 4.39 -9.76 2.36
CA ARG A 24 3.61 -8.57 2.75
C ARG A 24 3.45 -7.69 1.51
N ILE A 25 2.44 -8.00 0.70
CA ILE A 25 2.08 -7.24 -0.50
C ILE A 25 1.75 -5.80 -0.07
N LYS A 26 2.45 -4.82 -0.64
CA LYS A 26 2.15 -3.39 -0.47
C LYS A 26 0.82 -3.11 -1.14
N ALA A 27 -0.26 -3.18 -0.35
CA ALA A 27 -1.61 -2.94 -0.82
C ALA A 27 -1.75 -1.47 -1.23
N PRO A 28 -2.29 -1.18 -2.43
CA PRO A 28 -2.56 0.20 -2.82
C PRO A 28 -3.63 0.80 -1.90
N ILE A 29 -3.42 2.04 -1.49
CA ILE A 29 -4.35 2.79 -0.64
C ILE A 29 -5.38 3.47 -1.55
N ARG A 30 -6.66 3.43 -1.14
CA ARG A 30 -7.74 4.11 -1.85
C ARG A 30 -7.72 5.61 -1.50
N TYR A 31 -7.65 6.43 -2.53
CA TYR A 31 -7.76 7.88 -2.48
C TYR A 31 -8.87 8.36 -3.42
N TYR A 32 -9.23 9.64 -3.30
CA TYR A 32 -10.14 10.35 -4.17
C TYR A 32 -9.41 11.49 -4.88
N MET A 33 -9.68 11.63 -6.18
CA MET A 33 -9.13 12.67 -7.07
C MET A 33 -10.24 13.62 -7.53
N GLU A 34 -9.82 14.80 -8.03
CA GLU A 34 -10.74 15.78 -8.63
C GLU A 34 -11.29 15.24 -9.96
N ASP A 35 -12.60 15.29 -10.12
CA ASP A 35 -13.29 15.13 -11.41
C ASP A 35 -13.18 16.42 -12.25
N SER A 36 -13.61 16.35 -13.51
CA SER A 36 -13.84 17.47 -14.44
C SER A 36 -14.59 18.65 -13.82
N SER A 37 -15.51 18.38 -12.89
CA SER A 37 -16.27 19.39 -12.13
C SER A 37 -15.54 19.92 -10.89
N GLN A 38 -14.25 19.61 -10.73
CA GLN A 38 -13.40 20.00 -9.59
C GLN A 38 -13.89 19.44 -8.23
N GLN A 39 -14.64 18.34 -8.25
CA GLN A 39 -15.14 17.66 -7.05
C GLN A 39 -14.28 16.45 -6.74
N CYS A 40 -13.97 16.22 -5.46
CA CYS A 40 -13.12 15.11 -5.02
C CYS A 40 -13.93 13.80 -4.90
N THR A 41 -14.39 13.25 -6.03
CA THR A 41 -15.32 12.11 -6.07
C THR A 41 -14.77 10.88 -6.79
N VAL A 42 -13.69 11.02 -7.56
CA VAL A 42 -13.15 9.93 -8.39
C VAL A 42 -12.28 9.01 -7.54
N PRO A 43 -12.69 7.75 -7.25
CA PRO A 43 -11.88 6.84 -6.48
C PRO A 43 -10.67 6.36 -7.31
N THR A 44 -9.50 6.30 -6.70
CA THR A 44 -8.26 5.87 -7.33
C THR A 44 -7.37 5.15 -6.32
N TYR A 45 -6.69 4.09 -6.77
CA TYR A 45 -5.86 3.24 -5.92
C TYR A 45 -4.39 3.53 -6.20
N LEU A 46 -3.68 4.06 -5.20
CA LEU A 46 -2.30 4.53 -5.35
C LEU A 46 -1.41 3.90 -4.27
N GLN A 47 -0.17 3.60 -4.63
CA GLN A 47 0.88 3.18 -3.71
C GLN A 47 1.53 4.41 -3.06
N LEU A 48 0.70 5.27 -2.46
CA LEU A 48 1.11 6.48 -1.76
C LEU A 48 0.72 6.36 -0.29
N THR A 49 1.53 6.92 0.60
CA THR A 49 1.20 7.05 2.02
C THR A 49 1.27 8.51 2.44
N THR A 50 0.36 8.94 3.30
CA THR A 50 0.36 10.30 3.85
C THR A 50 1.46 10.42 4.91
N ARG A 51 2.32 11.43 4.76
CA ARG A 51 3.42 11.74 5.69
C ARG A 51 3.45 13.23 5.98
N ALA A 52 4.09 13.61 7.08
CA ALA A 52 4.37 15.02 7.34
C ALA A 52 5.27 15.59 6.23
N CYS A 53 5.01 16.82 5.79
CA CYS A 53 5.75 17.47 4.71
C CYS A 53 7.25 17.67 5.00
N SER A 54 7.68 17.47 6.24
CA SER A 54 9.08 17.53 6.67
C SER A 54 9.89 16.26 6.36
N TYR A 55 9.25 15.15 5.96
CA TYR A 55 9.95 13.92 5.64
C TYR A 55 10.69 14.02 4.29
N PRO A 56 11.87 13.38 4.15
CA PRO A 56 12.58 13.31 2.88
C PRO A 56 11.79 12.52 1.84
N ASN A 57 11.92 12.89 0.56
CA ASN A 57 11.26 12.26 -0.59
C ASN A 57 9.71 12.32 -0.57
N VAL A 58 9.16 13.34 0.08
CA VAL A 58 7.73 13.65 0.07
C VAL A 58 7.43 14.68 -1.02
N PHE A 59 6.26 14.57 -1.65
CA PHE A 59 5.75 15.56 -2.60
C PHE A 59 4.31 15.96 -2.28
N LEU A 60 3.96 17.18 -2.68
CA LEU A 60 2.61 17.72 -2.54
C LEU A 60 1.73 17.23 -3.69
N THR A 61 0.56 16.72 -3.36
CA THR A 61 -0.46 16.33 -4.33
C THR A 61 -1.85 16.69 -3.82
N ARG A 62 -2.85 16.69 -4.71
CA ARG A 62 -4.26 16.89 -4.36
C ARG A 62 -4.98 15.56 -4.35
N LEU A 63 -5.14 15.01 -3.15
CA LEU A 63 -5.80 13.73 -2.90
C LEU A 63 -6.54 13.82 -1.58
N ASN A 64 -7.64 13.08 -1.47
CA ASN A 64 -8.34 12.94 -0.18
C ASN A 64 -8.59 11.46 0.14
N THR A 65 -8.68 11.11 1.41
CA THR A 65 -9.03 9.75 1.86
C THR A 65 -10.55 9.52 1.90
N ALA A 66 -11.32 10.60 1.82
CA ALA A 66 -12.78 10.59 1.76
C ALA A 66 -13.30 11.39 0.57
N PRO A 67 -14.45 11.02 -0.01
CA PRO A 67 -15.05 11.80 -1.07
C PRO A 67 -15.56 13.14 -0.53
N SER A 68 -15.46 14.19 -1.33
CA SER A 68 -15.98 15.53 -1.02
C SER A 68 -16.63 16.15 -2.24
N GLN A 69 -17.64 16.99 -2.02
CA GLN A 69 -18.24 17.83 -3.07
C GLN A 69 -17.38 19.06 -3.40
N THR A 70 -16.32 19.30 -2.63
CA THR A 70 -15.32 20.34 -2.88
C THR A 70 -14.07 19.74 -3.52
N ARG A 71 -13.13 20.61 -3.94
CA ARG A 71 -11.81 20.21 -4.44
C ARG A 71 -11.05 19.37 -3.40
N CYS A 72 -10.21 18.46 -3.87
CA CYS A 72 -9.36 17.66 -2.97
C CYS A 72 -8.38 18.57 -2.23
N SER A 73 -8.17 18.30 -0.93
CA SER A 73 -7.16 18.99 -0.14
C SER A 73 -5.75 18.66 -0.63
N GLN A 74 -4.82 19.60 -0.44
CA GLN A 74 -3.41 19.33 -0.66
C GLN A 74 -2.86 18.53 0.50
N VAL A 75 -2.28 17.38 0.19
CA VAL A 75 -1.67 16.46 1.15
C VAL A 75 -0.25 16.12 0.73
N CYS A 76 0.60 15.95 1.73
CA CYS A 76 1.97 15.51 1.55
C CYS A 76 2.02 13.98 1.54
N VAL A 77 2.52 13.43 0.44
CA VAL A 77 2.56 11.98 0.23
C VAL A 77 3.95 11.50 -0.15
N GLN A 78 4.19 10.24 0.14
CA GLN A 78 5.41 9.53 -0.24
C GLN A 78 5.04 8.27 -1.01
N THR A 79 5.80 7.95 -2.05
CA THR A 79 5.68 6.69 -2.78
C THR A 79 6.11 5.53 -1.89
N ILE A 80 5.25 4.53 -1.76
CA ILE A 80 5.54 3.29 -1.06
C ILE A 80 6.27 2.38 -2.07
N GLN A 81 7.58 2.58 -2.23
CA GLN A 81 8.46 1.65 -2.94
C GLN A 81 8.60 0.37 -2.15
#